data_AF-A0A7C3KDV5-F1
#
_entry.id   AF-A0A7C3KDV5-F1
#
_cell.length_a   1.000
_cell.length_b   1.000
_cell.length_c   1.000
_cell.angle_alpha   90.00
_cell.angle_beta   90.00
_cell.angle_gamma   90.00
#
_symmetry.space_group_name_H-M   'P 1'
#
loop_
_entity.id
_entity.type
_entity.pdbx_description
1 polymer ?
#
loop_
_entity_poly.entity_id
_entity_poly.type
_entity_poly.pdbx_seq_one_letter_code
_entity_poly.pdbx_strand_id
1 'polypeptide(L)'
;MIESLRRYSGKFSNTPVIAVMPRFGSPLDQKTRHFFDQYEIEYLVLSSDIGNTRYSWNKFMNKPYAILAANERSNSKAIGWLDSDLLFVDEPDQLSLRADESFLACTVDSNGGTTGLNDPLEPYWLSVCRVLNLDIELLPWVTTEREHDRIRYYFNSGMFVYRRETNFAKQYLENCTKILDAHISSKACGFFFTDQIALGLTAFQLGLPWRPLPYSHNFSVSPQKDKVFYKEESFNDARILHYHGSMWPASWSAFLDCVCNTHPEVGEWLASLGPMKNSAPWQRRLLNKLLKYARSRAESAYSRNCQIV
;
A
#
# COMPACT_ATOMS: atom_id res chain seq x y z
N MET A 1 3.41 -12.94 -4.23
CA MET A 1 4.30 -11.99 -3.55
C MET A 1 5.54 -12.65 -2.94
N ILE A 2 5.45 -13.46 -1.88
CA ILE A 2 6.66 -13.96 -1.18
C ILE A 2 7.56 -14.82 -2.08
N GLU A 3 6.99 -15.78 -2.80
CA GLU A 3 7.79 -16.63 -3.68
C GLU A 3 8.53 -15.82 -4.74
N SER A 4 7.88 -14.81 -5.32
CA SER A 4 8.53 -13.93 -6.28
C SER A 4 9.57 -13.02 -5.64
N LEU A 5 9.35 -12.53 -4.42
CA LEU A 5 10.39 -11.84 -3.63
C LEU A 5 11.62 -12.75 -3.50
N ARG A 6 11.46 -13.99 -3.04
CA ARG A 6 12.58 -14.92 -2.87
C ARG A 6 13.30 -15.25 -4.19
N ARG A 7 12.55 -15.36 -5.30
CA ARG A 7 13.09 -15.77 -6.62
C ARG A 7 13.75 -14.62 -7.38
N TYR A 8 13.10 -13.46 -7.45
CA TYR A 8 13.41 -12.44 -8.45
C TYR A 8 13.91 -11.12 -7.86
N SER A 9 13.86 -10.92 -6.53
CA SER A 9 14.27 -9.63 -5.94
C SER A 9 15.78 -9.49 -5.69
N GLY A 10 16.59 -10.39 -6.27
CA GLY A 10 18.05 -10.32 -6.22
C GLY A 10 18.60 -10.17 -4.79
N LYS A 11 19.30 -9.08 -4.50
CA LYS A 11 19.86 -8.81 -3.15
C LYS A 11 18.82 -8.78 -2.01
N PHE A 12 17.54 -8.56 -2.32
CA PHE A 12 16.46 -8.55 -1.33
C PHE A 12 15.82 -9.92 -1.10
N SER A 13 16.24 -10.94 -1.86
CA SER A 13 15.67 -12.30 -1.82
C SER A 13 15.67 -12.90 -0.41
N ASN A 14 16.65 -12.58 0.42
CA ASN A 14 16.78 -13.09 1.79
C ASN A 14 16.38 -12.09 2.89
N THR A 15 15.68 -11.01 2.54
CA THR A 15 15.23 -10.01 3.53
C THR A 15 14.23 -10.65 4.52
N PRO A 16 14.34 -10.38 5.84
CA PRO A 16 13.33 -10.81 6.81
C PRO A 16 11.94 -10.27 6.45
N VAL A 17 10.92 -11.10 6.56
CA VAL A 17 9.53 -10.72 6.27
C VAL A 17 8.68 -10.89 7.51
N ILE A 18 7.92 -9.85 7.83
CA ILE A 18 6.90 -9.87 8.88
C ILE A 18 5.54 -9.73 8.21
N ALA A 19 4.71 -10.77 8.30
CA ALA A 19 3.31 -10.72 7.89
C ALA A 19 2.45 -10.34 9.10
N VAL A 20 1.72 -9.22 9.02
CA VAL A 20 0.90 -8.73 10.13
C VAL A 20 -0.58 -8.89 9.80
N MET A 21 -1.34 -9.45 10.74
CA MET A 21 -2.80 -9.40 10.76
C MET A 21 -3.24 -8.34 11.80
N PRO A 22 -3.46 -7.08 11.36
CA PRO A 22 -3.66 -5.96 12.29
C PRO A 22 -5.05 -5.92 12.90
N ARG A 23 -6.04 -6.55 12.28
CA ARG A 23 -7.43 -6.56 12.75
C ARG A 23 -7.99 -7.97 12.75
N PHE A 24 -8.95 -8.21 13.63
CA PHE A 24 -9.65 -9.49 13.72
C PHE A 24 -10.27 -9.89 12.37
N GLY A 25 -10.11 -11.15 11.98
CA GLY A 25 -10.61 -11.68 10.73
C GLY A 25 -10.62 -13.20 10.76
N SER A 26 -10.98 -13.81 9.63
CA SER A 26 -10.80 -15.25 9.49
C SER A 26 -9.32 -15.61 9.69
N PRO A 27 -9.01 -16.65 10.49
CA PRO A 27 -7.64 -17.08 10.66
C PRO A 27 -7.07 -17.57 9.32
N LEU A 28 -5.75 -17.46 9.16
CA LEU A 28 -5.04 -18.10 8.05
C LEU A 28 -5.32 -19.61 8.05
N ASP A 29 -5.40 -20.19 6.85
CA ASP A 29 -5.48 -21.65 6.72
C ASP A 29 -4.15 -22.33 7.09
N GLN A 30 -4.21 -23.63 7.32
CA GLN A 30 -3.04 -24.42 7.72
C GLN A 30 -1.95 -24.41 6.65
N LYS A 31 -2.34 -24.40 5.36
CA LYS A 31 -1.40 -24.35 4.23
C LYS A 31 -0.58 -23.06 4.24
N THR A 32 -1.23 -21.92 4.47
CA THR A 32 -0.58 -20.60 4.56
C THR A 32 0.34 -20.52 5.77
N ARG A 33 -0.07 -21.08 6.91
CA ARG A 33 0.80 -21.14 8.10
C ARG A 33 2.05 -21.98 7.85
N HIS A 34 1.88 -23.18 7.28
CA HIS A 34 3.01 -24.02 6.90
C HIS A 34 3.92 -23.34 5.87
N PHE A 35 3.34 -22.61 4.92
CA PHE A 35 4.10 -21.79 3.99
C PHE A 35 4.89 -20.69 4.71
N PHE A 36 4.31 -20.01 5.71
CA PHE A 36 5.04 -19.03 6.52
C PHE A 36 6.20 -19.67 7.29
N ASP A 37 5.99 -20.84 7.88
CA ASP A 37 7.06 -21.58 8.57
C ASP A 37 8.18 -21.96 7.61
N GLN A 38 7.84 -22.48 6.42
CA GLN A 38 8.80 -22.89 5.38
C GLN A 38 9.64 -21.73 4.84
N TYR A 39 9.05 -20.54 4.73
CA TYR A 39 9.70 -19.34 4.17
C TYR A 39 10.25 -18.39 5.24
N GLU A 40 10.27 -18.84 6.50
CA GLU A 40 10.75 -18.10 7.66
C GLU A 40 10.09 -16.71 7.79
N ILE A 41 8.77 -16.68 7.58
CA ILE A 41 7.96 -15.48 7.72
C ILE A 41 7.49 -15.36 9.17
N GLU A 42 7.85 -14.27 9.83
CA GLU A 42 7.29 -13.96 11.13
C GLU A 42 5.83 -13.54 10.96
N TYR A 43 4.90 -14.27 11.58
CA TYR A 43 3.48 -13.96 11.54
C TYR A 43 3.01 -13.33 12.84
N LEU A 44 2.64 -12.04 12.78
CA LEU A 44 2.12 -11.29 13.91
C LEU A 44 0.61 -11.14 13.81
N VAL A 45 -0.08 -11.50 14.87
CA VAL A 45 -1.50 -11.21 15.06
C VAL A 45 -1.62 -10.17 16.15
N LEU A 46 -2.14 -8.99 15.81
CA LEU A 46 -2.35 -7.95 16.83
C LEU A 46 -3.52 -8.37 17.72
N SER A 47 -3.32 -8.33 19.04
CA SER A 47 -4.32 -8.67 20.04
C SER A 47 -5.54 -7.75 19.96
N SER A 48 -6.66 -8.14 20.57
CA SER A 48 -7.89 -7.34 20.58
C SER A 48 -7.71 -5.91 21.11
N ASP A 49 -6.73 -5.65 21.97
CA ASP A 49 -6.56 -4.32 22.57
C ASP A 49 -5.93 -3.32 21.59
N ILE A 50 -5.13 -3.80 20.62
CA ILE A 50 -4.52 -3.01 19.54
C ILE A 50 -5.32 -3.17 18.22
N GLY A 51 -5.97 -4.32 18.01
CA GLY A 51 -6.73 -4.65 16.80
C GLY A 51 -8.22 -4.32 16.84
N ASN A 52 -8.77 -4.00 18.02
CA ASN A 52 -10.13 -3.51 18.23
C ASN A 52 -10.16 -2.03 18.60
N THR A 53 -9.36 -1.24 17.88
CA THR A 53 -9.36 0.21 18.03
C THR A 53 -10.68 0.82 17.53
N ARG A 54 -10.90 2.09 17.88
CA ARG A 54 -12.01 2.93 17.38
C ARG A 54 -12.24 2.84 15.86
N TYR A 55 -11.19 2.54 15.10
CA TYR A 55 -11.19 2.50 13.64
C TYR A 55 -11.01 1.10 13.06
N SER A 56 -11.27 0.03 13.82
CA SER A 56 -11.16 -1.38 13.35
C SER A 56 -12.09 -1.72 12.16
N TRP A 57 -13.09 -0.87 11.91
CA TRP A 57 -13.96 -0.92 10.74
C TRP A 57 -13.26 -0.37 9.48
N ASN A 58 -12.34 0.58 9.61
CA ASN A 58 -11.63 1.19 8.51
C ASN A 58 -10.46 0.29 8.06
N LYS A 59 -10.57 -0.30 6.87
CA LYS A 59 -9.52 -1.17 6.32
C LYS A 59 -8.19 -0.43 6.05
N PHE A 60 -8.23 0.88 5.80
CA PHE A 60 -7.03 1.66 5.52
C PHE A 60 -6.14 1.84 6.75
N MET A 61 -6.70 1.67 7.96
CA MET A 61 -5.92 1.69 9.20
C MET A 61 -5.07 0.43 9.41
N ASN A 62 -5.30 -0.64 8.65
CA ASN A 62 -4.51 -1.87 8.76
C ASN A 62 -3.01 -1.62 8.55
N LYS A 63 -2.67 -0.76 7.59
CA LYS A 63 -1.29 -0.46 7.21
C LYS A 63 -0.54 0.31 8.30
N PRO A 64 -1.04 1.44 8.81
CA PRO A 64 -0.41 2.12 9.95
C PRO A 64 -0.22 1.23 11.19
N TYR A 65 -1.21 0.40 11.56
CA TYR A 65 -1.07 -0.53 12.68
C TYR A 65 -0.02 -1.62 12.41
N ALA A 66 -0.01 -2.20 11.21
CA ALA A 66 0.94 -3.22 10.83
C ALA A 66 2.38 -2.70 10.82
N ILE A 67 2.58 -1.48 10.31
CA ILE A 67 3.89 -0.83 10.27
C ILE A 67 4.40 -0.54 11.67
N LEU A 68 3.57 0.01 12.56
CA LEU A 68 3.98 0.25 13.94
C LEU A 68 4.42 -1.06 14.63
N ALA A 69 3.63 -2.12 14.51
CA ALA A 69 3.96 -3.42 15.10
C ALA A 69 5.26 -4.01 14.52
N ALA A 70 5.44 -3.94 13.20
CA ALA A 70 6.67 -4.39 12.54
C ALA A 70 7.89 -3.54 12.95
N ASN A 71 7.71 -2.23 13.15
CA ASN A 71 8.76 -1.31 13.57
C ASN A 71 9.25 -1.61 14.99
N GLU A 72 8.35 -1.93 15.92
CA GLU A 72 8.66 -2.30 17.30
C GLU A 72 9.32 -3.68 17.39
N ARG A 73 8.99 -4.58 16.46
CA ARG A 73 9.49 -5.95 16.45
C ARG A 73 10.86 -6.09 15.76
N SER A 74 11.09 -5.30 14.72
CA SER A 74 12.27 -5.43 13.86
C SER A 74 13.50 -4.75 14.43
N ASN A 75 14.66 -5.38 14.25
CA ASN A 75 15.97 -4.81 14.55
C ASN A 75 16.66 -4.22 13.30
N SER A 76 16.03 -4.30 12.13
CA SER A 76 16.59 -3.78 10.88
C SER A 76 16.75 -2.25 10.91
N LYS A 77 17.76 -1.72 10.20
CA LYS A 77 17.96 -0.27 10.08
C LYS A 77 16.86 0.43 9.28
N ALA A 78 16.26 -0.30 8.34
CA ALA A 78 15.19 0.16 7.48
C ALA A 78 14.02 -0.82 7.50
N ILE A 79 12.82 -0.31 7.27
CA ILE A 79 11.59 -1.09 7.12
C ILE A 79 10.99 -0.76 5.76
N GLY A 80 10.68 -1.79 4.98
CA GLY A 80 9.91 -1.67 3.73
C GLY A 80 8.48 -2.15 3.95
N TRP A 81 7.50 -1.33 3.58
CA TRP A 81 6.12 -1.77 3.45
C TRP A 81 5.87 -2.34 2.05
N LEU A 82 5.15 -3.46 1.98
CA LEU A 82 4.75 -4.13 0.76
C LEU A 82 3.26 -4.50 0.87
N ASP A 83 2.42 -3.98 -0.03
CA ASP A 83 1.04 -4.46 -0.16
C ASP A 83 1.04 -5.94 -0.60
N SER A 84 0.00 -6.69 -0.22
CA SER A 84 -0.05 -8.13 -0.46
C SER A 84 -0.22 -8.52 -1.94
N ASP A 85 -0.63 -7.57 -2.77
CA ASP A 85 -0.86 -7.70 -4.21
C ASP A 85 0.30 -7.18 -5.07
N LEU A 86 1.52 -7.42 -4.59
CA LEU A 86 2.75 -7.20 -5.32
C LEU A 86 3.33 -8.49 -5.91
N LEU A 87 3.97 -8.35 -7.06
CA LEU A 87 4.71 -9.40 -7.78
C LEU A 87 6.07 -8.84 -8.19
N PHE A 88 7.14 -9.33 -7.59
CA PHE A 88 8.50 -9.05 -8.04
C PHE A 88 8.75 -9.78 -9.36
N VAL A 89 9.23 -9.04 -10.36
CA VAL A 89 9.55 -9.58 -11.69
C VAL A 89 11.02 -9.44 -12.05
N ASP A 90 11.76 -8.61 -11.30
CA ASP A 90 13.20 -8.42 -11.40
C ASP A 90 13.73 -7.72 -10.11
N GLU A 91 15.05 -7.53 -9.97
CA GLU A 91 15.67 -6.96 -8.78
C GLU A 91 15.24 -5.48 -8.59
N PRO A 92 14.60 -5.13 -7.45
CA PRO A 92 14.19 -3.76 -7.16
C PRO A 92 15.37 -2.95 -6.57
N ASP A 93 16.40 -2.79 -7.40
CA ASP A 93 17.73 -2.24 -7.10
C ASP A 93 17.75 -0.90 -6.32
N GLN A 94 16.73 -0.05 -6.48
CA GLN A 94 16.63 1.28 -5.87
C GLN A 94 15.95 1.33 -4.48
N LEU A 95 15.53 0.20 -3.91
CA LEU A 95 14.88 0.15 -2.57
C LEU A 95 15.84 0.36 -1.39
N SER A 96 17.16 0.36 -1.63
CA SER A 96 18.14 0.64 -0.59
C SER A 96 18.19 2.15 -0.30
N LEU A 97 18.00 2.51 0.97
CA LEU A 97 18.21 3.89 1.44
C LEU A 97 19.70 4.25 1.41
N ARG A 98 20.04 5.37 0.75
CA ARG A 98 21.38 5.98 0.86
C ARG A 98 21.58 6.59 2.24
N ALA A 99 22.83 6.83 2.64
CA ALA A 99 23.17 7.30 4.00
C ALA A 99 22.44 8.61 4.40
N ASP A 100 22.20 9.48 3.44
CA ASP A 100 21.52 10.77 3.57
C ASP A 100 20.00 10.70 3.37
N GLU A 101 19.44 9.55 2.97
CA GLU A 101 18.01 9.34 2.74
C GLU A 101 17.35 8.68 3.96
N SER A 102 16.10 9.02 4.23
CA SER A 102 15.29 8.42 5.31
C SER A 102 13.95 7.87 4.87
N PHE A 103 13.50 8.18 3.64
CA PHE A 103 12.20 7.78 3.12
C PHE A 103 12.21 7.61 1.59
N LEU A 104 11.58 6.55 1.08
CA LEU A 104 11.45 6.23 -0.34
C LEU A 104 10.00 5.83 -0.65
N ALA A 105 9.40 6.37 -1.70
CA ALA A 105 8.07 5.97 -2.17
C ALA A 105 7.87 6.33 -3.65
N CYS A 106 6.91 5.69 -4.33
CA CYS A 106 6.62 5.94 -5.74
C CYS A 106 5.53 7.01 -5.94
N THR A 107 5.74 7.92 -6.90
CA THR A 107 4.78 8.95 -7.33
C THR A 107 3.94 8.45 -8.51
N VAL A 108 3.22 7.34 -8.30
CA VAL A 108 2.61 6.55 -9.39
C VAL A 108 1.52 7.29 -10.17
N ASP A 109 0.50 7.80 -9.47
CA ASP A 109 -0.66 8.43 -10.07
C ASP A 109 -1.19 9.59 -9.22
N SER A 110 -2.08 10.39 -9.80
CA SER A 110 -2.73 11.53 -9.14
C SER A 110 -3.96 11.14 -8.29
N ASN A 111 -4.23 9.84 -8.09
CA ASN A 111 -5.44 9.37 -7.41
C ASN A 111 -5.48 9.83 -5.93
N GLY A 112 -6.09 10.97 -5.65
CA GLY A 112 -6.14 11.55 -4.30
C GLY A 112 -5.08 12.62 -4.05
N GLY A 113 -4.17 12.87 -5.00
CA GLY A 113 -3.31 14.05 -5.03
C GLY A 113 -4.06 15.29 -5.53
N THR A 114 -3.50 16.47 -5.30
CA THR A 114 -4.07 17.75 -5.77
C THR A 114 -3.03 18.51 -6.60
N THR A 115 -3.47 19.10 -7.72
CA THR A 115 -2.67 20.00 -8.57
C THR A 115 -2.65 21.46 -8.09
N GLY A 116 -3.33 21.79 -6.98
CA GLY A 116 -3.34 23.11 -6.36
C GLY A 116 -4.71 23.80 -6.42
N LEU A 117 -4.74 25.13 -6.33
CA LEU A 117 -5.94 25.97 -6.08
C LEU A 117 -7.22 25.64 -6.87
N ASN A 118 -7.10 25.12 -8.09
CA ASN A 118 -8.23 24.83 -8.97
C ASN A 118 -8.62 23.34 -9.01
N ASP A 119 -7.89 22.49 -8.28
CA ASP A 119 -8.14 21.07 -8.20
C ASP A 119 -9.33 20.78 -7.26
N PRO A 120 -10.29 19.92 -7.64
CA PRO A 120 -11.37 19.50 -6.75
C PRO A 120 -10.92 18.89 -5.42
N LEU A 121 -9.67 18.41 -5.32
CA LEU A 121 -9.10 17.83 -4.10
C LEU A 121 -8.41 18.86 -3.19
N GLU A 122 -8.11 20.08 -3.67
CA GLU A 122 -7.40 21.10 -2.87
C GLU A 122 -8.12 21.46 -1.56
N PRO A 123 -9.46 21.67 -1.52
CA PRO A 123 -10.16 21.98 -0.27
C PRO A 123 -10.01 20.88 0.79
N TYR A 124 -9.99 19.63 0.35
CA TYR A 124 -9.76 18.49 1.22
C TYR A 124 -8.31 18.46 1.73
N TRP A 125 -7.32 18.69 0.86
CA TRP A 125 -5.91 18.80 1.25
C TRP A 125 -5.65 19.94 2.24
N LEU A 126 -6.26 21.12 2.02
CA LEU A 126 -6.22 22.24 2.96
C LEU A 126 -6.75 21.84 4.35
N SER A 127 -7.85 21.09 4.38
CA SER A 127 -8.44 20.61 5.62
C SER A 127 -7.57 19.58 6.33
N VAL A 128 -7.00 18.63 5.58
CA VAL A 128 -6.03 17.64 6.11
C VAL A 128 -4.79 18.34 6.66
N CYS A 129 -4.19 19.28 5.92
CA CYS A 129 -3.03 20.04 6.38
C CYS A 129 -3.33 20.82 7.66
N ARG A 130 -4.50 21.47 7.75
CA ARG A 130 -4.95 22.14 8.97
C ARG A 130 -5.05 21.18 10.16
N VAL A 131 -5.63 19.99 9.97
CA VAL A 131 -5.73 18.95 11.03
C VAL A 131 -4.34 18.51 11.51
N LEU A 132 -3.37 18.46 10.62
CA LEU A 132 -2.00 18.07 10.93
C LEU A 132 -1.08 19.23 11.33
N ASN A 133 -1.61 20.46 11.38
CA ASN A 133 -0.85 21.71 11.60
C ASN A 133 0.30 21.89 10.60
N LEU A 134 0.04 21.59 9.33
CA LEU A 134 0.97 21.80 8.22
C LEU A 134 0.53 23.00 7.39
N ASP A 135 1.51 23.77 6.92
CA ASP A 135 1.30 24.77 5.89
C ASP A 135 1.35 24.09 4.52
N ILE A 136 0.21 24.10 3.81
CA ILE A 136 0.10 23.48 2.48
C ILE A 136 1.08 24.10 1.48
N GLU A 137 1.40 25.39 1.64
CA GLU A 137 2.28 26.11 0.72
C GLU A 137 3.75 25.71 0.85
N LEU A 138 4.12 25.10 1.98
CA LEU A 138 5.45 24.55 2.18
C LEU A 138 5.60 23.11 1.68
N LEU A 139 4.50 22.46 1.29
CA LEU A 139 4.58 21.10 0.74
C LEU A 139 5.36 21.09 -0.58
N PRO A 140 6.32 20.16 -0.74
CA PRO A 140 6.96 19.96 -2.03
C PRO A 140 5.96 19.60 -3.11
N TRP A 141 6.37 19.83 -4.35
CA TRP A 141 5.65 19.35 -5.53
C TRP A 141 6.36 18.12 -6.08
N VAL A 142 5.57 17.14 -6.52
CA VAL A 142 6.06 15.94 -7.19
C VAL A 142 5.37 15.80 -8.53
N THR A 143 6.02 15.12 -9.47
CA THR A 143 5.43 14.82 -10.78
C THR A 143 4.98 13.37 -10.78
N THR A 144 3.73 13.11 -11.19
CA THR A 144 3.24 11.75 -11.33
C THR A 144 3.88 11.07 -12.53
N GLU A 145 4.21 9.79 -12.38
CA GLU A 145 4.85 9.03 -13.45
C GLU A 145 3.89 8.71 -14.60
N ARG A 146 2.61 8.48 -14.28
CA ARG A 146 1.60 8.09 -15.27
C ARG A 146 1.01 9.26 -16.04
N GLU A 147 0.57 10.30 -15.34
CA GLU A 147 -0.09 11.46 -15.96
C GLU A 147 0.87 12.61 -16.27
N HIS A 148 2.09 12.59 -15.69
CA HIS A 148 3.01 13.73 -15.69
C HIS A 148 2.43 15.01 -15.05
N ASP A 149 1.45 14.82 -14.15
CA ASP A 149 0.82 15.91 -13.42
C ASP A 149 1.73 16.36 -12.28
N ARG A 150 1.81 17.67 -12.08
CA ARG A 150 2.49 18.26 -10.93
C ARG A 150 1.51 18.36 -9.77
N ILE A 151 1.68 17.51 -8.76
CA ILE A 151 0.80 17.43 -7.58
C ILE A 151 1.55 17.78 -6.29
N ARG A 152 0.81 18.16 -5.23
CA ARG A 152 1.37 18.30 -3.88
C ARG A 152 1.94 16.95 -3.41
N TYR A 153 2.91 17.01 -2.48
CA TYR A 153 3.69 15.90 -1.94
C TYR A 153 2.89 14.64 -1.55
N TYR A 154 2.65 13.78 -2.54
CA TYR A 154 1.77 12.62 -2.47
C TYR A 154 2.43 11.40 -3.12
N PHE A 155 2.25 10.23 -2.51
CA PHE A 155 2.85 8.98 -2.97
C PHE A 155 1.84 7.85 -2.92
N ASN A 156 2.01 6.87 -3.80
CA ASN A 156 1.31 5.60 -3.66
C ASN A 156 1.78 4.87 -2.41
N SER A 157 0.85 4.32 -1.63
CA SER A 157 1.17 3.66 -0.36
C SER A 157 1.40 2.15 -0.49
N GLY A 158 1.31 1.60 -1.69
CA GLY A 158 1.48 0.17 -1.94
C GLY A 158 2.88 -0.34 -1.64
N MET A 159 3.87 0.55 -1.75
CA MET A 159 5.26 0.25 -1.43
C MET A 159 5.98 1.52 -1.00
N PHE A 160 6.65 1.47 0.14
CA PHE A 160 7.56 2.53 0.60
C PHE A 160 8.62 1.96 1.57
N VAL A 161 9.74 2.65 1.72
CA VAL A 161 10.82 2.28 2.64
C VAL A 161 11.16 3.46 3.53
N TYR A 162 11.41 3.23 4.81
CA TYR A 162 11.81 4.29 5.74
C TYR A 162 12.86 3.80 6.74
N ARG A 163 13.64 4.73 7.30
CA ARG A 163 14.58 4.44 8.40
C ARG A 163 13.81 4.20 9.69
N ARG A 164 14.04 3.04 10.32
CA ARG A 164 13.30 2.61 11.53
C ARG A 164 13.38 3.60 12.69
N GLU A 165 14.51 4.30 12.83
CA GLU A 165 14.80 5.24 13.93
C GLU A 165 14.12 6.61 13.82
N THR A 166 13.43 6.90 12.71
CA THR A 166 12.86 8.24 12.42
C THR A 166 11.54 8.55 13.12
N ASN A 167 11.04 7.65 13.98
CA ASN A 167 9.67 7.69 14.55
C ASN A 167 8.54 7.70 13.51
N PHE A 168 8.84 7.49 12.22
CA PHE A 168 7.87 7.52 11.13
C PHE A 168 6.63 6.65 11.40
N ALA A 169 6.83 5.39 11.81
CA ALA A 169 5.72 4.46 12.05
C ALA A 169 4.70 4.97 13.08
N LYS A 170 5.19 5.56 14.18
CA LYS A 170 4.34 6.11 15.23
C LYS A 170 3.61 7.35 14.74
N GLN A 171 4.34 8.30 14.14
CA GLN A 171 3.74 9.54 13.63
C GLN A 171 2.72 9.27 12.52
N TYR A 172 2.97 8.26 11.69
CA TYR A 172 2.09 7.88 10.60
C TYR A 172 0.74 7.37 11.11
N LEU A 173 0.74 6.50 12.13
CA LEU A 173 -0.48 6.06 12.80
C LEU A 173 -1.22 7.23 13.47
N GLU A 174 -0.50 8.10 14.16
CA GLU A 174 -1.08 9.29 14.79
C GLU A 174 -1.75 10.21 13.77
N ASN A 175 -1.09 10.46 12.63
CA ASN A 175 -1.63 11.33 11.58
C ASN A 175 -2.86 10.73 10.91
N CYS A 176 -2.84 9.44 10.60
CA CYS A 176 -4.04 8.74 10.11
C CYS A 176 -5.20 8.85 11.10
N THR A 177 -4.91 8.68 12.39
CA THR A 177 -5.90 8.77 13.46
C THR A 177 -6.46 10.18 13.58
N LYS A 178 -5.61 11.22 13.58
CA LYS A 178 -6.03 12.64 13.61
C LYS A 178 -6.94 13.01 12.44
N ILE A 179 -6.63 12.55 11.22
CA ILE A 179 -7.48 12.80 10.05
C ILE A 179 -8.86 12.17 10.23
N LEU A 180 -8.92 10.94 10.77
CA LEU A 180 -10.20 10.29 11.06
C LEU A 180 -10.93 10.92 12.27
N ASP A 181 -10.21 11.44 13.26
CA ASP A 181 -10.80 12.14 14.39
C ASP A 181 -11.43 13.47 13.99
N ALA A 182 -10.90 14.11 12.95
CA ALA A 182 -11.43 15.34 12.40
C ALA A 182 -12.74 15.17 11.63
N HIS A 183 -13.16 13.93 11.36
CA HIS A 183 -14.40 13.63 10.63
C HIS A 183 -14.49 14.41 9.29
N ILE A 184 -13.39 14.49 8.54
CA ILE A 184 -13.38 15.10 7.20
C ILE A 184 -13.40 14.02 6.11
N SER A 185 -14.10 14.31 5.01
CA SER A 185 -14.19 13.44 3.85
C SER A 185 -14.09 14.26 2.58
N SER A 186 -13.33 13.79 1.60
CA SER A 186 -13.32 14.38 0.27
C SER A 186 -14.64 14.13 -0.45
N LYS A 187 -15.12 15.12 -1.20
CA LYS A 187 -16.23 14.92 -2.16
C LYS A 187 -15.87 13.94 -3.29
N ALA A 188 -14.61 13.90 -3.71
CA ALA A 188 -14.17 13.10 -4.85
C ALA A 188 -13.79 11.67 -4.47
N CYS A 189 -13.03 11.50 -3.38
CA CYS A 189 -12.51 10.18 -2.97
C CYS A 189 -13.03 9.69 -1.61
N GLY A 190 -13.93 10.43 -0.94
CA GLY A 190 -14.42 10.09 0.38
C GLY A 190 -13.33 10.25 1.47
N PHE A 191 -13.42 9.45 2.52
CA PHE A 191 -12.34 9.24 3.50
C PHE A 191 -11.48 8.02 3.14
N PHE A 192 -11.59 7.53 1.90
CA PHE A 192 -10.73 6.45 1.42
C PHE A 192 -9.30 6.97 1.22
N PHE A 193 -8.31 6.07 1.25
CA PHE A 193 -6.91 6.43 1.08
C PHE A 193 -6.32 7.36 2.16
N THR A 194 -6.93 7.46 3.34
CA THR A 194 -6.36 8.23 4.47
C THR A 194 -4.91 7.84 4.75
N ASP A 195 -4.60 6.55 4.69
CA ASP A 195 -3.25 6.02 4.85
C ASP A 195 -2.32 6.55 3.76
N GLN A 196 -2.77 6.59 2.51
CA GLN A 196 -1.96 7.10 1.40
C GLN A 196 -1.75 8.62 1.46
N ILE A 197 -2.77 9.38 1.83
CA ILE A 197 -2.68 10.84 2.01
C ILE A 197 -1.74 11.18 3.17
N ALA A 198 -1.85 10.47 4.30
CA ALA A 198 -1.00 10.71 5.47
C ALA A 198 0.46 10.32 5.24
N LEU A 199 0.78 9.48 4.25
CA LEU A 199 2.12 8.92 4.02
C LEU A 199 3.16 10.03 3.77
N GLY A 200 2.95 10.80 2.69
CA GLY A 200 3.84 11.92 2.34
C GLY A 200 3.83 13.01 3.40
N LEU A 201 2.64 13.38 3.90
CA LEU A 201 2.51 14.42 4.94
C LEU A 201 3.26 14.06 6.22
N THR A 202 3.32 12.78 6.60
CA THR A 202 4.10 12.32 7.75
C THR A 202 5.59 12.46 7.52
N ALA A 203 6.08 12.03 6.35
CA ALA A 203 7.50 12.18 6.00
C ALA A 203 7.92 13.65 5.97
N PHE A 204 7.06 14.52 5.42
CA PHE A 204 7.27 15.96 5.40
C PHE A 204 7.27 16.57 6.81
N GLN A 205 6.29 16.24 7.64
CA GLN A 205 6.18 16.75 9.01
C GLN A 205 7.40 16.41 9.87
N LEU A 206 7.99 15.23 9.66
CA LEU A 206 9.20 14.79 10.34
C LEU A 206 10.48 15.32 9.70
N GLY A 207 10.40 16.09 8.61
CA GLY A 207 11.55 16.62 7.89
C GLY A 207 12.45 15.53 7.30
N LEU A 208 11.89 14.38 6.90
CA LEU A 208 12.68 13.25 6.43
C LEU A 208 13.28 13.54 5.06
N PRO A 209 14.61 13.41 4.89
CA PRO A 209 15.21 13.37 3.56
C PRO A 209 14.61 12.21 2.76
N TRP A 210 14.20 12.49 1.52
CA TRP A 210 13.47 11.52 0.72
C TRP A 210 13.94 11.50 -0.73
N ARG A 211 13.66 10.39 -1.40
CA ARG A 211 13.86 10.24 -2.85
C ARG A 211 12.64 9.53 -3.45
N PRO A 212 12.09 10.01 -4.59
CA PRO A 212 11.06 9.28 -5.29
C PRO A 212 11.65 8.00 -5.88
N LEU A 213 10.91 6.91 -5.79
CA LEU A 213 11.23 5.68 -6.49
C LEU A 213 10.69 5.74 -7.92
N PRO A 214 11.42 5.20 -8.91
CA PRO A 214 10.90 5.07 -10.27
C PRO A 214 9.59 4.29 -10.29
N TYR A 215 8.78 4.52 -11.32
CA TYR A 215 7.52 3.81 -11.49
C TYR A 215 7.69 2.28 -11.55
N SER A 216 8.83 1.80 -12.05
CA SER A 216 9.14 0.37 -12.15
C SER A 216 9.12 -0.37 -10.81
N HIS A 217 9.32 0.32 -9.68
CA HIS A 217 9.31 -0.28 -8.34
C HIS A 217 7.91 -0.36 -7.70
N ASN A 218 6.87 0.13 -8.37
CA ASN A 218 5.46 -0.03 -7.99
C ASN A 218 4.55 0.13 -9.22
N PHE A 219 4.82 -0.68 -10.24
CA PHE A 219 4.17 -0.55 -11.55
C PHE A 219 2.72 -1.05 -11.46
N SER A 220 1.75 -0.14 -11.51
CA SER A 220 0.34 -0.46 -11.36
C SER A 220 -0.22 -1.17 -12.59
N VAL A 221 -0.71 -2.40 -12.40
CA VAL A 221 -1.41 -3.18 -13.44
C VAL A 221 -2.84 -3.39 -12.99
N SER A 222 -3.81 -2.71 -13.60
CA SER A 222 -5.23 -2.81 -13.24
C SER A 222 -6.08 -3.22 -14.44
N PRO A 223 -7.09 -4.08 -14.27
CA PRO A 223 -7.93 -4.54 -15.39
C PRO A 223 -8.98 -3.53 -15.87
N GLN A 224 -9.19 -2.41 -15.16
CA GLN A 224 -10.30 -1.48 -15.40
C GLN A 224 -9.93 -0.17 -16.14
N LYS A 225 -8.63 0.12 -16.34
CA LYS A 225 -8.17 1.37 -16.97
C LYS A 225 -7.73 1.17 -18.42
N ASP A 226 -8.67 1.32 -19.37
CA ASP A 226 -8.53 1.50 -20.83
C ASP A 226 -7.58 0.59 -21.63
N LYS A 227 -7.92 0.36 -22.90
CA LYS A 227 -7.29 -0.58 -23.85
C LYS A 227 -5.77 -0.41 -24.08
N VAL A 228 -5.11 0.56 -23.45
CA VAL A 228 -3.66 0.79 -23.46
C VAL A 228 -3.09 0.46 -22.08
N PHE A 229 -3.34 -0.77 -21.61
CA PHE A 229 -2.79 -1.31 -20.36
C PHE A 229 -1.26 -1.48 -20.39
N TYR A 230 -0.69 -1.44 -21.59
CA TYR A 230 0.61 -1.99 -21.89
C TYR A 230 1.33 -1.05 -22.85
N LYS A 231 2.29 -0.33 -22.31
CA LYS A 231 3.46 0.10 -23.08
C LYS A 231 4.52 -0.93 -22.77
N GLU A 232 4.81 -1.79 -23.75
CA GLU A 232 5.78 -2.89 -23.62
C GLU A 232 7.07 -2.45 -22.95
N GLU A 233 7.62 -1.33 -23.42
CA GLU A 233 8.83 -0.70 -22.89
C GLU A 233 8.74 -0.45 -21.38
N SER A 234 7.69 0.25 -20.92
CA SER A 234 7.51 0.55 -19.49
C SER A 234 7.25 -0.70 -18.64
N PHE A 235 6.60 -1.72 -19.23
CA PHE A 235 6.35 -2.97 -18.54
C PHE A 235 7.65 -3.78 -18.43
N ASN A 236 8.49 -3.80 -19.46
CA ASN A 236 9.81 -4.45 -19.49
C ASN A 236 10.78 -3.85 -18.46
N ASP A 237 10.64 -2.56 -18.17
CA ASP A 237 11.42 -1.90 -17.13
C ASP A 237 10.89 -2.16 -15.71
N ALA A 238 9.74 -2.82 -15.55
CA ALA A 238 9.18 -3.10 -14.24
C ALA A 238 10.12 -3.99 -13.42
N ARG A 239 10.16 -3.73 -12.11
CA ARG A 239 10.81 -4.57 -11.09
C ARG A 239 9.78 -5.17 -10.15
N ILE A 240 8.72 -4.42 -9.88
CA ILE A 240 7.60 -4.83 -9.03
C ILE A 240 6.29 -4.43 -9.72
N LEU A 241 5.45 -5.43 -10.00
CA LEU A 241 4.10 -5.24 -10.51
C LEU A 241 3.12 -5.18 -9.33
N HIS A 242 2.37 -4.09 -9.23
CA HIS A 242 1.23 -3.95 -8.32
C HIS A 242 -0.04 -4.33 -9.08
N TYR A 243 -0.44 -5.59 -8.94
CA TYR A 243 -1.32 -6.21 -9.95
C TYR A 243 -2.80 -5.89 -9.78
N HIS A 244 -3.25 -5.13 -8.76
CA HIS A 244 -4.63 -4.63 -8.58
C HIS A 244 -5.77 -5.56 -9.06
N GLY A 245 -5.64 -6.86 -8.76
CA GLY A 245 -6.60 -7.89 -9.17
C GLY A 245 -6.45 -8.49 -10.57
N SER A 246 -5.48 -8.09 -11.37
CA SER A 246 -5.16 -8.65 -12.69
C SER A 246 -4.82 -10.15 -12.66
N MET A 247 -4.37 -10.67 -11.51
CA MET A 247 -4.15 -12.11 -11.31
C MET A 247 -5.43 -12.94 -11.04
N TRP A 248 -6.62 -12.32 -11.00
CA TRP A 248 -7.90 -13.04 -10.90
C TRP A 248 -8.33 -13.61 -12.26
N PRO A 249 -9.17 -14.66 -12.29
CA PRO A 249 -9.52 -15.38 -13.53
C PRO A 249 -10.03 -14.50 -14.67
N ALA A 250 -10.74 -13.41 -14.38
CA ALA A 250 -11.30 -12.51 -15.38
C ALA A 250 -10.24 -11.75 -16.20
N SER A 251 -9.04 -11.58 -15.67
CA SER A 251 -7.97 -10.78 -16.27
C SER A 251 -6.66 -11.55 -16.43
N TRP A 252 -6.65 -12.81 -15.99
CA TRP A 252 -5.47 -13.65 -15.93
C TRP A 252 -4.76 -13.83 -17.27
N SER A 253 -5.51 -14.15 -18.34
CA SER A 253 -4.90 -14.39 -19.66
C SER A 253 -4.13 -13.17 -20.13
N ALA A 254 -4.80 -12.00 -20.17
CA ALA A 254 -4.17 -10.77 -20.62
C ALA A 254 -2.99 -10.37 -19.74
N PHE A 255 -3.10 -10.55 -18.43
CA PHE A 255 -2.00 -10.31 -17.49
C PHE A 255 -0.81 -11.24 -17.76
N LEU A 256 -1.06 -12.54 -17.90
CA LEU A 256 -0.04 -13.54 -18.15
C LEU A 256 0.65 -13.30 -19.50
N ASP A 257 -0.10 -12.95 -20.54
CA ASP A 257 0.45 -12.62 -21.86
C ASP A 257 1.45 -11.45 -21.77
N CYS A 258 1.10 -10.38 -21.03
CA CYS A 258 2.01 -9.25 -20.82
C CYS A 258 3.29 -9.67 -20.07
N VAL A 259 3.16 -10.51 -19.04
CA VAL A 259 4.32 -10.99 -18.27
C VAL A 259 5.17 -11.93 -19.11
N CYS A 260 4.59 -12.86 -19.87
CA CYS A 260 5.33 -13.77 -20.74
C CYS A 260 6.14 -13.02 -21.82
N ASN A 261 5.59 -11.92 -22.35
CA ASN A 261 6.26 -11.13 -23.40
C ASN A 261 7.45 -10.32 -22.87
N THR A 262 7.45 -9.93 -21.59
CA THR A 262 8.44 -9.01 -21.01
C THR A 262 9.37 -9.67 -20.01
N HIS A 263 8.87 -10.66 -19.27
CA HIS A 263 9.56 -11.39 -18.21
C HIS A 263 9.29 -12.89 -18.36
N PRO A 264 9.81 -13.54 -19.42
CA PRO A 264 9.41 -14.89 -19.82
C PRO A 264 9.59 -15.93 -18.69
N GLU A 265 10.67 -15.86 -17.91
CA GLU A 265 10.90 -16.76 -16.78
C GLU A 265 9.84 -16.60 -15.67
N VAL A 266 9.40 -15.37 -15.41
CA VAL A 266 8.32 -15.09 -14.45
C VAL A 266 6.99 -15.58 -15.02
N GLY A 267 6.76 -15.36 -16.32
CA GLY A 267 5.56 -15.81 -17.04
C GLY A 267 5.40 -17.33 -17.01
N GLU A 268 6.47 -18.07 -17.30
CA GLU A 268 6.48 -19.54 -17.23
C GLU A 268 6.16 -20.04 -15.81
N TRP A 269 6.80 -19.45 -14.79
CA TRP A 269 6.51 -19.78 -13.40
C TRP A 269 5.05 -19.48 -13.03
N LEU A 270 4.52 -18.31 -13.39
CA LEU A 270 3.14 -17.94 -13.12
C LEU A 270 2.14 -18.85 -13.84
N ALA A 271 2.43 -19.24 -15.09
CA ALA A 271 1.60 -20.17 -15.86
C ALA A 271 1.45 -21.50 -15.13
N SER A 272 2.51 -21.99 -14.47
CA SER A 272 2.47 -23.21 -13.67
C SER A 272 1.56 -23.13 -12.43
N LEU A 273 1.36 -21.93 -11.88
CA LEU A 273 0.50 -21.68 -10.72
C LEU A 273 -0.97 -21.50 -11.12
N GLY A 274 -1.20 -20.87 -12.27
CA GLY A 274 -2.52 -20.46 -12.74
C GLY A 274 -3.12 -19.26 -11.98
N PRO A 275 -4.37 -18.86 -12.29
CA PRO A 275 -5.00 -17.69 -11.71
C PRO A 275 -5.26 -17.86 -10.20
N MET A 276 -5.36 -16.75 -9.48
CA MET A 276 -5.76 -16.74 -8.08
C MET A 276 -7.16 -17.33 -7.90
N LYS A 277 -7.35 -18.04 -6.78
CA LYS A 277 -8.61 -18.70 -6.42
C LYS A 277 -8.97 -18.36 -4.99
N ASN A 278 -10.26 -18.14 -4.73
CA ASN A 278 -10.76 -18.05 -3.36
C ASN A 278 -11.14 -19.45 -2.87
N SER A 279 -10.20 -20.10 -2.18
CA SER A 279 -10.36 -21.45 -1.60
C SER A 279 -10.97 -21.44 -0.20
N ALA A 280 -11.45 -20.29 0.32
CA ALA A 280 -11.94 -20.21 1.68
C ALA A 280 -13.19 -21.09 1.91
N PRO A 281 -13.20 -21.93 2.96
CA PRO A 281 -14.38 -22.71 3.34
C PRO A 281 -15.61 -21.84 3.55
N TRP A 282 -16.80 -22.39 3.29
CA TRP A 282 -18.05 -21.62 3.35
C TRP A 282 -18.31 -21.00 4.72
N GLN A 283 -17.91 -21.66 5.83
CA GLN A 283 -18.06 -21.13 7.17
C GLN A 283 -17.24 -19.84 7.35
N ARG A 284 -16.00 -19.82 6.84
CA ARG A 284 -15.13 -18.64 6.85
C ARG A 284 -15.69 -17.53 5.96
N ARG A 285 -16.26 -17.89 4.81
CA ARG A 285 -16.94 -16.92 3.93
C ARG A 285 -18.14 -16.29 4.63
N LEU A 286 -18.92 -17.06 5.40
CA LEU A 286 -20.03 -16.55 6.20
C LEU A 286 -19.53 -15.60 7.30
N LEU A 287 -18.52 -16.00 8.08
CA LEU A 287 -17.91 -15.15 9.11
C LEU A 287 -17.39 -13.82 8.50
N ASN A 288 -16.68 -13.89 7.38
CA ASN A 288 -16.19 -12.70 6.68
C ASN A 288 -17.32 -11.80 6.19
N LYS A 289 -18.44 -12.37 5.74
CA LYS A 289 -19.64 -11.59 5.36
C LYS A 289 -20.25 -10.87 6.58
N LEU A 290 -20.37 -11.55 7.72
CA LEU A 290 -20.87 -10.95 8.97
C LEU A 290 -19.96 -9.82 9.45
N LEU A 291 -18.65 -10.05 9.47
CA LEU A 291 -17.66 -9.02 9.82
C LEU A 291 -17.72 -7.84 8.85
N LYS A 292 -17.81 -8.10 7.54
CA LYS A 292 -17.95 -7.04 6.53
C LYS A 292 -19.22 -6.21 6.76
N TYR A 293 -20.34 -6.86 7.07
CA TYR A 293 -21.60 -6.17 7.37
C TYR A 293 -21.49 -5.28 8.62
N ALA A 294 -20.95 -5.80 9.72
CA ALA A 294 -20.75 -5.04 10.95
C ALA A 294 -19.85 -3.81 10.72
N ARG A 295 -18.72 -4.00 10.01
CA ARG A 295 -17.81 -2.90 9.65
C ARG A 295 -18.45 -1.88 8.74
N SER A 296 -19.21 -2.31 7.74
CA SER A 296 -19.91 -1.41 6.82
C SER A 296 -20.96 -0.54 7.53
N ARG A 297 -21.60 -1.05 8.59
CA ARG A 297 -22.48 -0.23 9.44
C ARG A 297 -21.72 0.83 10.22
N ALA A 298 -20.58 0.48 10.81
CA ALA A 298 -19.72 1.44 11.52
C ALA A 298 -19.14 2.50 10.58
N GLU A 299 -18.67 2.07 9.40
CA GLU A 299 -18.24 2.94 8.30
C GLU A 299 -19.35 3.90 7.90
N SER A 300 -20.56 3.40 7.64
CA SER A 300 -21.71 4.25 7.28
C SER A 300 -22.09 5.24 8.39
N ALA A 301 -22.00 4.82 9.66
CA ALA A 301 -22.23 5.70 10.79
C ALA A 301 -21.17 6.80 10.88
N TYR A 302 -19.91 6.46 10.65
CA TYR A 302 -18.82 7.43 10.58
C TYR A 302 -19.02 8.42 9.42
N SER A 303 -19.33 7.94 8.21
CA SER A 303 -19.54 8.79 7.02
C SER A 303 -20.65 9.82 7.22
N ARG A 304 -21.72 9.48 7.95
CA ARG A 304 -22.82 10.42 8.25
C ARG A 304 -22.39 11.56 9.16
N ASN A 305 -21.35 11.37 9.96
CA ASN A 305 -20.80 12.38 10.84
C ASN A 305 -19.66 13.16 10.15
N CYS A 306 -19.28 12.79 8.93
CA CYS A 306 -18.22 13.49 8.23
C CYS A 306 -18.71 14.81 7.63
N GLN A 307 -17.91 15.86 7.81
CA GLN A 307 -17.98 17.05 6.97
C GLN A 307 -17.40 16.70 5.60
N ILE A 308 -18.22 16.83 4.56
CA ILE A 308 -17.78 16.72 3.18
C ILE A 308 -17.11 18.05 2.80
N VAL A 309 -15.86 17.95 2.37
CA VAL A 309 -15.05 19.07 1.87
C VAL A 309 -14.72 18.83 0.40
#